data_AF-A0A1H6W1X4-F1
#
_entry.id   AF-A0A1H6W1X4-F1
#
_cell.length_a   1.000
_cell.length_b   1.000
_cell.length_c   1.000
_cell.angle_alpha   90.00
_cell.angle_beta   90.00
_cell.angle_gamma   90.00
#
_symmetry.space_group_name_H-M   'P 1'
#
loop_
_entity.id
_entity.type
_entity.pdbx_description
1 polymer ?
#
loop_
_entity_poly.entity_id
_entity_poly.type
_entity_poly.pdbx_seq_one_letter_code
_entity_poly.pdbx_strand_id
1 'polypeptide(L)'
;MKKHIFDYFKTKDIYADYRKCGYTKKSLEEHRQEILLYKDAMNAFDELHLKKLPKIKDLSAEYAEILAEKKKLYGEYRQIKKDMQEIQRAKYDIDQFLKSDEEQKKDRVRKHYITR
;
A
#
# COMPACT_ATOMS: atom_id res chain seq x y z
N MET A 1 -4.50 2.01 -15.38
CA MET A 1 -4.76 0.59 -15.73
C MET A 1 -6.19 0.13 -15.45
N LYS A 2 -6.67 0.03 -14.19
CA LYS A 2 -8.05 -0.45 -13.89
C LYS A 2 -9.16 0.25 -14.68
N LYS A 3 -9.06 1.58 -14.81
CA LYS A 3 -9.97 2.41 -15.61
C LYS A 3 -9.97 2.02 -17.09
N HIS A 4 -8.81 1.89 -17.72
CA HIS A 4 -8.69 1.47 -19.13
C HIS A 4 -9.26 0.07 -19.38
N ILE A 5 -9.11 -0.87 -18.45
CA ILE A 5 -9.73 -2.20 -18.58
C ILE A 5 -11.26 -2.07 -18.55
N PHE A 6 -11.81 -1.26 -17.64
CA PHE A 6 -13.25 -1.01 -17.56
C PHE A 6 -13.79 -0.32 -18.82
N ASP A 7 -13.13 0.76 -19.24
CA ASP A 7 -13.50 1.54 -20.42
C ASP A 7 -13.43 0.67 -21.68
N TYR A 8 -12.42 -0.18 -21.84
CA TYR A 8 -12.31 -1.14 -22.93
C TYR A 8 -13.50 -2.11 -22.97
N PHE A 9 -13.82 -2.78 -21.85
CA PHE A 9 -14.94 -3.72 -21.83
C PHE A 9 -16.29 -3.04 -22.11
N LYS A 10 -16.45 -1.79 -21.68
CA LYS A 10 -17.69 -1.01 -21.90
C LYS A 10 -17.82 -0.50 -23.33
N THR A 11 -16.72 -0.12 -23.97
CA THR A 11 -16.72 0.54 -25.30
C THR A 11 -16.42 -0.42 -26.46
N LYS A 12 -16.00 -1.66 -26.17
CA LYS A 12 -15.66 -2.67 -27.18
C LYS A 12 -16.82 -2.97 -28.15
N ASP A 13 -18.04 -3.09 -27.64
CA ASP A 13 -19.20 -3.44 -28.48
C ASP A 13 -19.56 -2.27 -29.42
N ILE A 14 -19.53 -1.05 -28.89
CA ILE A 14 -19.74 0.19 -29.65
C ILE A 14 -18.66 0.35 -30.73
N TYR A 15 -17.41 0.07 -30.40
CA TYR A 15 -16.31 0.10 -31.37
C TYR A 15 -16.43 -1.02 -32.42
N ALA A 16 -16.93 -2.21 -32.05
CA ALA A 16 -17.17 -3.31 -32.97
C ALA A 16 -18.26 -2.94 -33.99
N ASP A 17 -19.32 -2.28 -33.56
CA ASP A 17 -20.38 -1.81 -34.46
C ASP A 17 -19.90 -0.65 -35.33
N TYR A 18 -19.09 0.27 -34.78
CA TYR A 18 -18.40 1.30 -35.56
C TYR A 18 -17.52 0.71 -36.67
N ARG A 19 -16.81 -0.38 -36.39
CA ARG A 19 -15.99 -1.11 -37.37
C ARG A 19 -16.85 -1.81 -38.43
N LYS A 20 -17.98 -2.42 -38.06
CA LYS A 20 -18.92 -3.07 -39.00
C LYS A 20 -19.57 -2.06 -39.95
N CYS A 21 -19.88 -0.86 -39.45
CA CYS A 21 -20.46 0.24 -40.22
C CYS A 21 -19.46 0.93 -41.17
N GLY A 22 -18.24 0.41 -41.33
CA GLY A 22 -17.28 0.90 -42.31
C GLY A 22 -16.74 2.30 -42.01
N TYR A 23 -16.66 2.69 -40.74
CA TYR A 23 -16.13 4.00 -40.31
C TYR A 23 -16.92 5.21 -40.84
N THR A 24 -18.24 5.09 -40.89
CA THR A 24 -19.13 6.19 -41.31
C THR A 24 -19.03 7.40 -40.36
N LYS A 25 -19.06 8.62 -40.90
CA LYS A 25 -18.98 9.86 -40.11
C LYS A 25 -20.12 9.98 -39.08
N LYS A 26 -21.33 9.53 -39.41
CA LYS A 26 -22.50 9.62 -38.53
C LYS A 26 -22.31 8.81 -37.23
N SER A 27 -21.84 7.56 -37.36
CA SER A 27 -21.56 6.70 -36.20
C SER A 27 -20.36 7.19 -35.37
N LEU A 28 -19.38 7.86 -36.01
CA LEU A 28 -18.28 8.50 -35.30
C LEU A 28 -18.72 9.73 -34.50
N GLU A 29 -19.68 10.51 -35.00
CA GLU A 29 -20.21 11.68 -34.29
C GLU A 29 -21.08 11.27 -33.09
N GLU A 30 -21.92 10.25 -33.27
CA GLU A 30 -22.79 9.71 -32.20
C GLU A 30 -21.99 9.08 -31.06
N HIS A 31 -20.93 8.32 -31.36
CA HIS A 31 -20.14 7.56 -30.38
C HIS A 31 -18.71 8.10 -30.19
N ARG A 32 -18.48 9.39 -30.47
CA ARG A 32 -17.14 10.00 -30.51
C ARG A 32 -16.35 9.79 -29.23
N GLN A 33 -16.99 10.01 -28.09
CA GLN A 33 -16.35 9.91 -26.78
C GLN A 33 -15.98 8.46 -26.44
N GLU A 34 -16.86 7.50 -26.76
CA GLU A 34 -16.67 6.08 -26.48
C GLU A 34 -15.58 5.47 -27.36
N ILE A 35 -15.51 5.89 -28.63
CA ILE A 35 -14.44 5.51 -29.56
C ILE A 35 -13.08 6.04 -29.08
N LEU A 36 -13.04 7.27 -28.55
CA LEU A 36 -11.82 7.84 -27.98
C LEU A 36 -11.35 7.03 -26.77
N LEU A 37 -12.26 6.75 -25.83
CA LEU A 37 -11.97 5.92 -24.64
C LEU A 37 -11.48 4.52 -25.01
N TYR A 38 -12.06 3.89 -26.05
CA TYR A 38 -11.59 2.61 -26.56
C TYR A 38 -10.15 2.70 -27.08
N LYS A 39 -9.84 3.73 -27.88
CA LYS A 39 -8.50 3.93 -28.46
C LYS A 39 -7.46 4.22 -27.37
N ASP A 40 -7.79 5.07 -26.41
CA ASP A 40 -6.92 5.38 -25.28
C ASP A 40 -6.64 4.13 -24.44
N ALA A 41 -7.65 3.30 -24.22
CA ALA A 41 -7.47 2.01 -23.54
C ALA A 41 -6.59 1.04 -24.34
N MET A 42 -6.78 0.97 -25.67
CA MET A 42 -5.99 0.11 -26.55
C MET A 42 -4.51 0.53 -26.58
N ASN A 43 -4.22 1.83 -26.69
CA ASN A 43 -2.87 2.37 -26.62
C ASN A 43 -2.20 2.02 -25.27
N ALA A 44 -2.92 2.18 -24.17
CA ALA A 44 -2.40 1.82 -22.85
C ALA A 44 -2.10 0.31 -22.72
N PHE A 45 -2.79 -0.56 -23.46
CA PHE A 45 -2.49 -1.99 -23.48
C PHE A 45 -1.30 -2.32 -24.39
N ASP A 46 -1.17 -1.63 -25.51
CA ASP A 46 -0.06 -1.79 -26.45
C ASP A 46 1.28 -1.38 -25.81
N GLU A 47 1.29 -0.28 -25.05
CA GLU A 47 2.45 0.16 -24.25
C GLU A 47 2.91 -0.88 -23.22
N LEU A 48 1.96 -1.64 -22.67
CA LEU A 48 2.23 -2.67 -21.66
C LEU A 48 2.57 -4.04 -22.27
N HIS A 49 2.57 -4.16 -23.61
CA HIS A 49 2.85 -5.40 -24.36
C HIS A 49 2.06 -6.63 -23.84
N LEU A 50 0.84 -6.42 -23.37
CA LEU A 50 0.04 -7.47 -22.75
C LEU A 50 -0.63 -8.35 -23.80
N LYS A 51 -0.16 -9.60 -23.95
CA LYS A 51 -0.77 -10.60 -24.87
C LYS A 51 -2.16 -11.06 -24.44
N LYS A 52 -2.52 -10.94 -23.16
CA LYS A 52 -3.83 -11.29 -22.61
C LYS A 52 -4.26 -10.23 -21.61
N LEU A 53 -5.43 -9.65 -21.82
CA LEU A 53 -6.00 -8.68 -20.89
C LEU A 53 -6.47 -9.42 -19.62
N PRO A 54 -5.91 -9.09 -18.43
CA PRO A 54 -6.40 -9.67 -17.20
C PRO A 54 -7.84 -9.24 -16.95
N LYS A 55 -8.67 -10.15 -16.44
CA LYS A 55 -10.04 -9.81 -16.02
C LYS A 55 -9.95 -8.87 -14.82
N ILE A 56 -10.74 -7.79 -14.83
CA ILE A 56 -10.77 -6.80 -13.73
C ILE A 56 -11.07 -7.46 -12.39
N LYS A 57 -11.94 -8.47 -12.39
CA LYS A 57 -12.33 -9.22 -11.19
C LYS A 57 -11.12 -9.88 -10.53
N ASP A 58 -10.33 -10.59 -11.32
CA ASP A 58 -9.14 -11.32 -10.83
C ASP A 58 -8.10 -10.32 -10.29
N LEU A 59 -7.82 -9.23 -11.04
CA LEU A 59 -6.91 -8.17 -10.60
C LEU A 59 -7.40 -7.45 -9.32
N SER A 60 -8.71 -7.31 -9.15
CA SER A 60 -9.29 -6.68 -7.96
C SER A 60 -9.21 -7.60 -6.75
N ALA A 61 -9.38 -8.90 -6.94
CA ALA A 61 -9.29 -9.91 -5.88
C ALA A 61 -7.84 -10.05 -5.40
N GLU A 62 -6.87 -10.23 -6.30
CA GLU A 62 -5.44 -10.28 -5.98
C GLU A 62 -5.00 -9.01 -5.23
N TYR A 63 -5.45 -7.84 -5.69
CA TYR A 63 -5.15 -6.58 -5.01
C TYR A 63 -5.74 -6.53 -3.59
N ALA A 64 -6.97 -7.02 -3.40
CA ALA A 64 -7.60 -7.05 -2.09
C ALA A 64 -6.89 -8.02 -1.13
N GLU A 65 -6.47 -9.18 -1.63
CA GLU A 65 -5.70 -10.17 -0.87
C GLU A 65 -4.36 -9.60 -0.39
N ILE A 66 -3.56 -9.03 -1.31
CA ILE A 66 -2.27 -8.40 -0.99
C ILE A 66 -2.47 -7.27 0.03
N LEU A 67 -3.54 -6.48 -0.10
CA LEU A 67 -3.82 -5.38 0.81
C LEU A 67 -4.23 -5.89 2.20
N ALA A 68 -5.00 -6.98 2.27
CA ALA A 68 -5.34 -7.66 3.51
C ALA A 68 -4.12 -8.26 4.21
N GLU A 69 -3.22 -8.92 3.47
CA GLU A 69 -1.97 -9.44 3.98
C GLU A 69 -1.06 -8.33 4.51
N LYS A 70 -0.88 -7.26 3.73
CA LYS A 70 -0.13 -6.07 4.16
C LYS A 70 -0.70 -5.49 5.46
N LYS A 71 -2.02 -5.42 5.59
CA LYS A 71 -2.66 -4.88 6.80
C LYS A 71 -2.43 -5.77 8.02
N LYS A 72 -2.49 -7.10 7.86
CA LYS A 72 -2.20 -8.06 8.93
C LYS A 72 -0.75 -7.94 9.41
N LEU A 73 0.21 -8.03 8.48
CA LEU A 73 1.63 -7.92 8.77
C LEU A 73 1.99 -6.57 9.41
N TYR A 74 1.37 -5.48 8.95
CA TYR A 74 1.61 -4.15 9.52
C TYR A 74 1.05 -4.01 10.95
N GLY A 75 -0.04 -4.73 11.27
CA GLY A 75 -0.58 -4.79 12.63
C GLY A 75 0.42 -5.41 13.62
N GLU A 76 0.99 -6.56 13.26
CA GLU A 76 1.98 -7.27 14.05
C GLU A 76 3.27 -6.44 14.21
N TYR A 77 3.77 -5.84 13.13
CA TYR A 77 4.93 -4.95 13.18
C TYR A 77 4.73 -3.79 14.16
N ARG A 78 3.53 -3.19 14.17
CA ARG A 78 3.21 -2.07 15.06
C ARG A 78 3.23 -2.49 16.54
N GLN A 79 2.72 -3.68 16.85
CA GLN A 79 2.72 -4.23 18.20
C GLN A 79 4.15 -4.52 18.67
N ILE A 80 4.92 -5.28 17.88
CA ILE A 80 6.31 -5.63 18.20
C ILE A 80 7.17 -4.37 18.41
N LYS A 81 6.97 -3.33 17.60
CA LYS A 81 7.69 -2.05 17.77
C LYS A 81 7.33 -1.35 19.09
N LYS A 82 6.06 -1.41 19.51
CA LYS A 82 5.61 -0.83 20.78
C LYS A 82 6.22 -1.59 21.96
N ASP A 83 6.17 -2.91 21.91
CA ASP A 83 6.73 -3.78 22.96
C ASP A 83 8.23 -3.58 23.09
N MET A 84 8.95 -3.47 21.96
CA MET A 84 10.39 -3.14 21.96
C MET A 84 10.67 -1.80 22.64
N GLN A 85 9.88 -0.76 22.38
CA GLN A 85 10.04 0.54 23.02
C GLN A 85 9.77 0.48 24.54
N GLU A 86 8.77 -0.30 24.96
CA GLU A 86 8.46 -0.52 26.36
C GLU A 86 9.59 -1.28 27.08
N ILE A 87 10.14 -2.32 26.46
CA ILE A 87 11.30 -3.06 26.99
C ILE A 87 12.51 -2.14 27.11
N GLN A 88 12.79 -1.31 26.10
CA GLN A 88 13.91 -0.36 26.15
C GLN A 88 13.74 0.67 27.27
N ARG A 89 12.50 1.15 27.49
CA ARG A 89 12.20 2.07 28.58
C ARG A 89 12.39 1.39 29.94
N ALA A 90 11.82 0.20 30.13
CA ALA A 90 11.98 -0.55 31.37
C ALA A 90 13.47 -0.84 31.68
N LYS A 91 14.26 -1.19 30.65
CA LYS A 91 15.71 -1.36 30.80
C LYS A 91 16.38 -0.06 31.26
N TYR A 92 16.07 1.07 30.63
CA TYR A 92 16.62 2.36 31.00
C TYR A 92 16.27 2.74 32.45
N ASP A 93 15.03 2.51 32.88
CA ASP A 93 14.58 2.82 34.23
C ASP A 93 15.30 1.95 35.28
N ILE A 94 15.51 0.66 34.99
CA ILE A 94 16.30 -0.25 35.85
C ILE A 94 17.76 0.23 35.93
N ASP A 95 18.38 0.57 34.80
CA ASP A 95 19.77 1.04 34.75
C ASP A 95 19.93 2.35 35.56
N GLN A 96 18.95 3.26 35.52
CA GLN A 96 18.95 4.49 36.30
C GLN A 96 18.76 4.24 37.80
N PHE A 97 17.86 3.33 38.15
CA PHE A 97 17.63 2.94 39.54
C PHE A 97 18.90 2.33 40.16
N LEU A 98 19.56 1.40 39.45
CA LEU A 98 20.79 0.77 39.91
C LEU A 98 21.94 1.78 40.09
N LYS A 99 22.10 2.73 39.17
CA LYS A 99 23.10 3.80 39.29
C LYS A 99 22.84 4.68 40.52
N SER A 100 21.58 5.04 40.74
CA SER A 100 21.17 5.86 41.89
C SER A 100 21.44 5.14 43.22
N ASP A 101 21.17 3.83 43.29
CA ASP A 101 21.46 3.00 44.45
C ASP A 101 22.96 2.90 44.75
N GLU A 102 23.81 2.79 43.72
CA GLU A 102 25.26 2.78 43.88
C GLU A 102 25.80 4.13 44.40
N GLU A 103 25.30 5.25 43.89
CA GLU A 103 25.66 6.58 44.38
C GLU A 103 25.24 6.78 45.83
N GLN A 104 24.02 6.38 46.21
CA GLN A 104 23.57 6.45 47.59
C GLN A 104 24.43 5.60 48.53
N LYS A 105 24.85 4.39 48.11
CA LYS A 105 25.76 3.56 48.89
C LYS A 105 27.12 4.24 49.08
N LYS A 106 27.70 4.81 48.01
CA LYS A 106 28.96 5.56 48.08
C LYS A 106 28.87 6.76 49.02
N ASP A 107 27.74 7.48 49.00
CA ASP A 107 27.54 8.64 49.86
C ASP A 107 27.32 8.27 51.33
N ARG A 108 26.62 7.16 51.62
CA ARG A 108 26.52 6.62 52.98
C ARG A 108 27.89 6.22 53.53
N VAL A 109 28.70 5.56 52.71
CA VAL A 109 30.08 5.18 53.07
C VAL A 109 30.93 6.44 53.31
N ARG A 110 30.90 7.43 52.42
CA ARG A 110 31.62 8.71 52.60
C ARG A 110 31.22 9.42 53.89
N LYS A 111 29.92 9.53 54.18
CA LYS A 111 29.42 10.13 55.43
C LYS A 111 29.88 9.36 56.66
N HIS A 112 29.87 8.03 56.63
CA HIS A 112 30.36 7.19 57.74
C HIS A 112 31.84 7.43 58.05
N TYR A 113 32.69 7.59 57.03
CA TYR A 113 34.12 7.89 57.20
C TYR A 113 34.41 9.31 57.69
N ILE A 114 33.51 10.28 57.47
CA ILE A 114 33.67 11.67 57.95
C ILE A 114 33.23 11.81 59.42
N THR A 115 32.37 10.92 59.91
CA THR A 115 31.77 11.02 61.26
C THR A 115 32.55 10.25 62.33
N ARG A 116 33.69 9.64 61.98
CA ARG A 116 34.52 8.81 62.86
C ARG A 116 35.92 9.41 62.97
#